data_AF-A0A968QMW4-F1
#
_entry.id   AF-A0A968QMW4-F1
#
_cell.length_a   1.000
_cell.length_b   1.000
_cell.length_c   1.000
_cell.angle_alpha   90.00
_cell.angle_beta   90.00
_cell.angle_gamma   90.00
#
_symmetry.space_group_name_H-M   'P 1'
#
loop_
_entity.id
_entity.type
_entity.pdbx_description
1 polymer ?
#
loop_
_entity_poly.entity_id
_entity_poly.type
_entity_poly.pdbx_seq_one_letter_code
_entity_poly.pdbx_strand_id
1 'polypeptide(L)'
;MNTIILHTDGQISHNGNIVESEALMFLPFKIELEDGFTLRSYFRMPQRYPLLGKLSMFFPGLMKQYLKSPASGCVSDGIGHSGTVQNR
;
A
#
# COMPACT_ATOMS: atom_id res chain seq x y z
N MET A 1 -8.39 21.11 -1.47
CA MET A 1 -7.59 20.27 -2.38
C MET A 1 -7.57 18.89 -1.74
N ASN A 2 -8.18 17.88 -2.39
CA ASN A 2 -8.50 16.61 -1.75
C ASN A 2 -7.45 15.57 -2.14
N THR A 3 -6.23 15.74 -1.66
CA THR A 3 -5.10 14.85 -1.96
C THR A 3 -4.42 14.42 -0.68
N ILE A 4 -4.20 13.12 -0.53
CA ILE A 4 -3.42 12.54 0.56
C ILE A 4 -2.15 11.90 0.01
N ILE A 5 -1.11 11.84 0.85
CA ILE A 5 0.14 11.14 0.53
C ILE A 5 0.21 9.87 1.38
N LEU A 6 0.52 8.75 0.73
CA LEU A 6 0.82 7.48 1.39
C LEU A 6 2.33 7.31 1.50
N HIS A 7 2.80 7.12 2.72
CA HIS A 7 4.23 7.01 3.04
C HIS A 7 4.68 5.54 3.04
N THR A 8 5.97 5.33 2.78
CA THR A 8 6.61 4.01 2.68
C THR A 8 6.53 3.19 3.97
N ASP A 9 6.38 3.84 5.11
CA ASP A 9 6.19 3.25 6.44
C ASP A 9 4.73 2.91 6.76
N GLY A 10 3.80 3.26 5.87
CA GLY A 10 2.36 3.02 6.02
C GLY A 10 1.60 4.17 6.68
N GLN A 11 2.21 5.34 6.89
CA GLN A 11 1.51 6.55 7.33
C GLN A 11 0.71 7.20 6.19
N ILE A 12 -0.35 7.94 6.56
CA ILE A 12 -1.09 8.82 5.66
C ILE A 12 -0.83 10.25 6.12
N SER A 13 -0.55 11.16 5.19
CA SER A 13 -0.55 12.59 5.47
C SER A 13 -1.55 13.37 4.63
N HIS A 14 -2.17 14.37 5.23
CA HIS A 14 -3.09 15.30 4.57
C HIS A 14 -2.74 16.73 4.98
N ASN A 15 -2.55 17.63 4.00
CA ASN A 15 -2.15 19.02 4.22
C ASN A 15 -0.91 19.16 5.12
N GLY A 16 0.10 18.30 4.92
CA GLY A 16 1.35 18.31 5.69
C GLY A 16 1.27 17.69 7.10
N ASN A 17 0.09 17.24 7.53
CA ASN A 17 -0.11 16.63 8.84
C ASN A 17 -0.27 15.12 8.73
N ILE A 18 0.31 14.37 9.68
CA ILE A 18 0.08 12.93 9.80
C ILE A 18 -1.35 12.68 10.28
N VAL A 19 -2.01 11.72 9.64
CA VAL A 19 -3.33 11.23 10.03
C VAL A 19 -3.14 10.15 11.08
N GLU A 20 -3.71 10.33 12.27
CA GLU A 20 -3.55 9.39 13.38
C GLU A 20 -4.57 8.24 13.36
N SER A 21 -5.84 8.47 13.02
CA SER A 21 -6.88 7.45 13.21
C SER A 21 -8.01 7.42 12.16
N GLU A 22 -8.42 8.55 11.59
CA GLU A 22 -9.61 8.66 10.74
C GLU A 22 -9.36 8.33 9.26
N ALA A 23 -8.58 7.29 8.95
CA ALA A 23 -8.14 7.00 7.58
C ALA A 23 -9.28 6.81 6.55
N LEU A 24 -10.46 6.35 6.99
CA LEU A 24 -11.60 6.11 6.10
C LEU A 24 -12.20 7.39 5.50
N MET A 25 -12.02 8.55 6.14
CA MET A 25 -12.54 9.80 5.59
C MET A 25 -11.87 10.20 4.27
N PHE A 26 -10.69 9.63 3.99
CA PHE A 26 -9.88 9.93 2.81
C PHE A 26 -10.12 8.97 1.64
N LEU A 27 -11.05 8.02 1.75
CA LEU A 27 -11.44 7.15 0.63
C LEU A 27 -11.81 7.92 -0.67
N PRO A 28 -12.48 9.09 -0.63
CA PRO A 28 -12.78 9.85 -1.84
C PRO A 28 -11.63 10.78 -2.30
N PHE A 29 -10.48 10.78 -1.63
CA PHE A 29 -9.37 11.69 -1.93
C PHE A 29 -8.47 11.11 -3.01
N LYS A 30 -7.85 12.00 -3.81
CA LYS A 30 -6.76 11.62 -4.70
C LYS A 30 -5.59 11.12 -3.85
N ILE A 31 -4.90 10.08 -4.35
CA ILE A 31 -3.73 9.50 -3.69
C ILE A 31 -2.47 9.90 -4.46
N GLU A 32 -1.46 10.34 -3.71
CA GLU A 32 -0.07 10.43 -4.15
C GLU A 32 0.77 9.49 -3.29
N LEU A 33 1.84 8.95 -3.87
CA LEU A 33 2.70 7.97 -3.21
C LEU A 33 4.06 8.60 -2.96
N GLU A 34 4.62 8.38 -1.77
CA GLU A 34 6.02 8.70 -1.49
C GLU A 34 6.94 7.92 -2.45
N ASP A 35 8.06 8.53 -2.84
CA ASP A 35 9.05 7.83 -3.66
C ASP A 35 9.51 6.53 -2.99
N GLY A 36 9.54 5.45 -3.76
CA GLY A 36 9.86 4.11 -3.23
C GLY A 36 8.69 3.40 -2.53
N PHE A 37 7.46 3.93 -2.61
CA PHE A 37 6.28 3.22 -2.12
C PHE A 37 6.11 1.86 -2.81
N THR A 38 5.92 0.81 -2.01
CA THR A 38 5.78 -0.57 -2.49
C THR A 38 4.46 -1.20 -2.05
N LEU A 39 4.12 -2.36 -2.62
CA LEU A 39 3.00 -3.16 -2.11
C LEU A 39 3.18 -3.55 -0.63
N ARG A 40 4.43 -3.70 -0.17
CA ARG A 40 4.74 -3.92 1.26
C ARG A 40 4.41 -2.68 2.10
N SER A 41 4.68 -1.47 1.59
CA SER A 41 4.28 -0.22 2.24
C SER A 41 2.76 -0.14 2.40
N TYR A 42 2.00 -0.51 1.37
CA TYR A 42 0.54 -0.59 1.44
C TYR A 42 0.06 -1.52 2.56
N PHE A 43 0.67 -2.70 2.69
CA PHE A 43 0.32 -3.68 3.73
C PHE A 43 0.75 -3.30 5.15
N ARG A 44 1.58 -2.27 5.34
CA ARG A 44 1.80 -1.65 6.66
C ARG A 44 0.62 -0.80 7.10
N MET A 45 -0.14 -0.22 6.17
CA MET A 45 -1.25 0.68 6.50
C MET A 45 -2.34 0.00 7.34
N PRO A 46 -2.82 -1.24 7.04
CA PRO A 46 -3.79 -1.91 7.90
C PRO A 46 -3.29 -2.22 9.31
N GLN A 47 -1.97 -2.29 9.53
CA GLN A 47 -1.39 -2.46 10.87
C GLN A 47 -1.53 -1.18 11.70
N ARG A 48 -1.44 -0.01 11.04
CA ARG A 48 -1.56 1.31 11.67
C ARG A 48 -3.00 1.83 11.72
N TYR A 49 -3.79 1.51 10.70
CA TYR A 49 -5.19 1.88 10.55
C TYR A 49 -6.05 0.60 10.41
N PRO A 50 -6.39 -0.07 11.53
CA PRO A 50 -7.07 -1.37 11.51
C PRO A 50 -8.40 -1.38 10.75
N LEU A 51 -9.07 -0.23 10.65
CA LEU A 51 -10.30 -0.08 9.87
C LEU A 51 -10.09 -0.29 8.37
N LEU A 52 -8.92 0.06 7.82
CA LEU A 52 -8.60 -0.20 6.40
C LEU A 52 -8.56 -1.70 6.11
N GLY A 53 -8.09 -2.50 7.08
CA GLY A 53 -8.08 -3.96 6.97
C GLY A 53 -9.47 -4.60 6.92
N LYS A 54 -10.53 -3.84 7.21
CA LYS A 54 -11.93 -4.31 7.17
C LYS A 54 -12.64 -3.99 5.84
N LEU A 55 -12.00 -3.26 4.92
CA LEU A 55 -12.61 -2.84 3.65
C LEU A 55 -12.90 -3.99 2.69
N SER A 56 -12.28 -5.15 2.88
CA SER A 56 -12.47 -6.31 2.04
C SER A 56 -12.34 -7.59 2.85
N MET A 57 -13.22 -8.56 2.57
CA MET A 57 -13.18 -9.90 3.16
C MET A 57 -11.89 -10.67 2.84
N PHE A 58 -11.14 -10.25 1.80
CA PHE A 58 -9.89 -10.91 1.40
C PHE A 58 -8.67 -10.41 2.18
N PHE A 59 -8.75 -9.24 2.83
CA PHE A 59 -7.60 -8.64 3.54
C PHE A 59 -6.98 -9.55 4.61
N PRO A 60 -7.75 -10.24 5.47
CA PRO A 60 -7.16 -11.14 6.46
C PRO A 60 -6.31 -12.25 5.83
N GLY A 61 -6.72 -12.77 4.67
CA GLY A 61 -5.96 -13.78 3.93
C GLY A 61 -4.66 -13.20 3.35
N LEU A 62 -4.75 -12.03 2.72
CA LEU A 62 -3.59 -11.32 2.15
C LEU A 62 -2.60 -10.88 3.25
N MET A 63 -3.09 -10.43 4.40
CA MET A 63 -2.26 -10.12 5.58
C MET A 63 -1.47 -11.32 6.07
N LYS A 64 -2.07 -12.50 6.12
CA LYS A 64 -1.36 -13.73 6.50
C LYS A 64 -0.24 -14.07 5.51
N GLN A 65 -0.44 -13.85 4.21
CA GLN A 65 0.60 -14.07 3.21
C GLN A 65 1.72 -13.02 3.32
N TYR A 66 1.34 -11.75 3.49
CA TYR A 66 2.26 -10.64 3.72
C TYR A 66 3.19 -10.90 4.92
N LEU A 67 2.63 -11.33 6.05
CA LEU A 67 3.41 -11.62 7.27
C LEU A 67 4.36 -12.80 7.10
N LYS A 68 4.06 -13.74 6.20
CA LYS A 68 4.94 -14.88 5.87
C LYS A 68 5.98 -14.55 4.79
N SER A 69 5.83 -13.41 4.11
CA SER A 69 6.70 -13.03 2.99
C SER A 69 8.04 -12.49 3.51
N PRO A 70 9.17 -12.86 2.88
CA PRO A 70 10.49 -12.41 3.32
C PRO A 70 10.60 -10.89 3.28
N ALA A 71 11.39 -10.29 4.19
CA ALA A 71 11.47 -8.84 4.34
C ALA A 71 11.95 -8.10 3.08
N SER A 72 12.77 -8.78 2.26
CA SER A 72 13.26 -8.33 0.97
C SER A 72 13.28 -9.52 -0.01
N GLY A 73 13.48 -9.24 -1.31
CA GLY A 73 13.62 -10.29 -2.31
C GLY A 73 12.34 -11.08 -2.58
N CYS A 74 11.16 -10.50 -2.31
CA CYS A 74 9.90 -11.06 -2.81
C CYS A 74 9.90 -10.98 -4.34
N VAL A 75 10.33 -12.06 -4.99
CA VAL A 75 10.17 -12.26 -6.42
C VAL A 75 8.90 -13.08 -6.60
N SER A 76 7.87 -12.49 -7.20
CA SER A 76 6.78 -13.28 -7.76
C SER A 76 7.20 -13.72 -9.15
N ASP A 77 7.25 -15.04 -9.39
CA ASP A 77 7.56 -15.67 -10.69
C ASP A 77 6.52 -15.39 -11.81
N GLY A 78 5.85 -14.24 -11.77
CA GLY A 78 4.84 -13.82 -12.74
C GLY A 78 4.74 -12.32 -12.98
N ILE A 79 5.57 -11.49 -12.32
CA ILE A 79 5.60 -10.02 -12.54
C ILE A 79 7.00 -9.56 -13.00
N GLY A 80 7.84 -10.51 -13.44
CA GLY A 80 9.21 -10.28 -13.89
C GLY A 80 9.40 -10.09 -15.39
N HIS A 81 8.34 -9.80 -16.15
CA HIS A 81 8.48 -9.52 -17.59
C HIS A 81 7.67 -8.29 -18.02
N SER A 82 8.15 -7.11 -17.62
CA SER A 82 8.00 -5.91 -18.46
C SER A 82 9.35 -5.63 -19.10
N GLY A 83 9.45 -5.94 -20.39
CA GLY A 83 10.65 -5.90 -21.23
C GLY A 83 10.86 -7.29 -21.82
N THR A 84 10.57 -7.59 -23.08
CA THR A 84 10.75 -6.77 -24.29
C THR A 84 9.69 -7.13 -25.36
N VAL A 85 9.08 -6.11 -26.00
CA VAL A 85 8.50 -6.29 -27.33
C VAL A 85 9.67 -6.51 -28.29
N GLN A 86 9.99 -7.78 -28.57
CA GLN A 86 10.91 -8.13 -29.64
C GLN A 86 10.16 -8.01 -30.96
N ASN A 87 10.36 -6.89 -31.63
CA ASN A 87 9.96 -6.72 -33.02
C ASN A 87 10.86 -7.60 -33.90
N ARG A 88 10.32 -8.67 -34.46
CA ARG A 88 10.80 -9.32 -35.70
C ARG A 88 9.65 -10.07 -36.36
#